data_AF-A0A370LSF9-F1
#
_entry.id   AF-A0A370LSF9-F1
#
_cell.length_a   1.000
_cell.length_b   1.000
_cell.length_c   1.000
_cell.angle_alpha   90.00
_cell.angle_beta   90.00
_cell.angle_gamma   90.00
#
_symmetry.space_group_name_H-M   'P 1'
#
loop_
_entity.id
_entity.type
_entity.pdbx_description
1 polymer ?
#
loop_
_entity_poly.entity_id
_entity_poly.type
_entity_poly.pdbx_seq_one_letter_code
_entity_poly.pdbx_strand_id
1 'polypeptide(L)'
;MPLIIDDIPFKTILPAIEKLTPKRGCNVLQIKQHSLRISLKHQIFVRDKACLHCGLEITKWAIFQGRKRNRSKIIPVNDDYVPFTIDHIIPKSKGGISDNSNYQTLCYDCNIKKDDKLEFTCPLNYQTLCYDCNIKKDDKLEFTSPLPEVQ
;
A
#
# COMPACT_ATOMS: atom_id res chain seq x y z
N MET A 1 -2.93 20.83 -7.59
CA MET A 1 -2.22 19.59 -7.19
C MET A 1 -0.98 19.97 -6.40
N PRO A 2 -0.62 19.26 -5.32
CA PRO A 2 0.68 19.46 -4.69
C PRO A 2 1.78 19.14 -5.70
N LEU A 3 2.78 20.01 -5.80
CA LEU A 3 3.90 19.87 -6.73
C LEU A 3 4.87 18.80 -6.22
N ILE A 4 5.28 17.89 -7.11
CA ILE A 4 6.40 16.97 -6.87
C ILE A 4 7.68 17.81 -6.93
N ILE A 5 8.47 17.80 -5.86
CA ILE A 5 9.68 18.61 -5.71
C ILE A 5 10.97 17.81 -5.81
N ASP A 6 10.91 16.49 -5.61
CA ASP A 6 12.04 15.56 -5.70
C ASP A 6 11.48 14.12 -5.68
N ASP A 7 12.33 13.13 -5.95
CA ASP A 7 12.04 11.73 -5.71
C ASP A 7 13.29 10.97 -5.24
N ILE A 8 13.06 9.82 -4.60
CA ILE A 8 14.11 8.95 -4.08
C ILE A 8 13.79 7.49 -4.38
N PRO A 9 14.80 6.62 -4.60
CA PRO A 9 14.60 5.20 -4.80
C PRO A 9 13.80 4.55 -3.67
N PHE A 10 12.99 3.54 -3.98
CA PHE A 10 12.13 2.90 -2.97
C PHE A 10 12.91 2.40 -1.75
N LYS A 11 14.12 1.87 -1.98
CA LYS A 11 15.00 1.30 -0.95
C LYS A 11 15.53 2.31 0.06
N THR A 12 15.57 3.60 -0.28
CA THR A 12 16.25 4.65 0.53
C THR A 12 15.67 4.78 1.93
N ILE A 13 14.36 4.60 2.11
CA ILE A 13 13.70 4.79 3.42
C ILE A 13 13.37 3.49 4.15
N LEU A 14 13.64 2.32 3.55
CA LEU A 14 13.33 1.02 4.16
C LEU A 14 13.95 0.86 5.57
N PRO A 15 15.22 1.21 5.80
CA PRO A 15 15.82 1.07 7.14
C PRO A 15 15.14 1.93 8.20
N ALA A 16 14.53 3.05 7.79
CA ALA A 16 13.79 3.92 8.69
C ALA A 16 12.39 3.37 8.98
N ILE A 17 11.73 2.75 7.99
CA ILE A 17 10.42 2.11 8.13
C ILE A 17 10.50 0.88 9.05
N GLU A 18 11.53 0.05 8.88
CA GLU A 18 11.75 -1.17 9.67
C GLU A 18 12.01 -0.87 11.15
N LYS A 19 12.59 0.30 11.46
CA LYS A 19 12.83 0.75 12.84
C LYS A 19 11.59 1.34 13.53
N LEU A 20 10.49 1.54 12.82
CA LEU A 20 9.25 2.06 13.40
C LEU A 20 8.56 0.98 14.24
N THR A 21 8.20 1.36 15.48
CA THR A 21 7.45 0.50 16.40
C THR A 21 6.19 1.22 16.87
N PRO A 22 5.15 0.51 17.34
CA PRO A 22 3.91 1.10 17.86
C PRO A 22 4.13 2.18 18.93
N LYS A 23 5.17 2.02 19.76
CA LYS A 23 5.56 3.01 20.79
C LYS A 23 6.11 4.33 20.20
N ARG A 24 6.51 4.34 18.92
CA ARG A 24 7.09 5.49 18.20
C ARG A 24 6.35 5.68 16.87
N GLY A 25 5.03 5.89 16.93
CA GLY A 25 4.13 5.84 15.76
C GLY A 25 4.42 6.77 14.58
N CYS A 26 5.35 7.72 14.72
CA CYS A 26 5.80 8.57 13.62
C CYS A 26 7.23 9.07 13.86
N ASN A 27 8.11 8.89 12.87
CA ASN A 27 9.46 9.47 12.88
C ASN A 27 9.59 10.52 11.76
N VAL A 28 10.44 11.52 11.99
CA VAL A 28 10.85 12.47 10.97
C VAL A 28 12.23 12.07 10.49
N LEU A 29 12.36 11.80 9.19
CA LEU A 29 13.63 11.42 8.56
C LEU A 29 14.14 12.61 7.75
N GLN A 30 15.40 13.00 7.98
CA GLN A 30 16.08 14.00 7.16
C GLN A 30 16.76 13.30 5.99
N ILE A 31 16.38 13.66 4.76
CA ILE A 31 17.02 13.16 3.52
C ILE A 31 17.29 14.35 2.62
N LYS A 32 18.55 14.52 2.20
CA LYS A 32 19.01 15.68 1.42
C LYS A 32 18.59 16.99 2.15
N GLN A 33 17.76 17.81 1.50
CA GLN A 33 17.18 19.04 2.03
C GLN A 33 15.74 18.88 2.56
N HIS A 34 15.22 17.66 2.59
CA HIS A 34 13.82 17.37 2.90
C HIS A 34 13.66 16.71 4.27
N SER A 35 12.69 17.21 5.02
CA SER A 35 12.23 16.65 6.29
C SER A 35 10.96 15.83 6.04
N LEU A 36 11.10 14.51 6.01
CA LEU A 36 10.06 13.57 5.59
C LEU A 36 9.38 12.96 6.81
N ARG A 37 8.04 13.00 6.83
CA ARG A 37 7.26 12.34 7.88
C ARG A 37 6.97 10.88 7.48
N ILE A 38 7.54 9.94 8.21
CA ILE A 38 7.30 8.50 8.02
C ILE A 38 6.45 7.98 9.18
N SER A 39 5.42 7.22 8.86
CA SER A 39 4.48 6.61 9.81
C SER A 39 4.49 5.08 9.70
N LEU A 40 3.99 4.40 10.74
CA LEU A 40 3.88 2.93 10.75
C LEU A 40 3.17 2.35 9.53
N LYS A 41 2.17 3.08 8.99
CA LYS A 41 1.44 2.67 7.79
C LYS A 41 2.33 2.48 6.56
N HIS A 42 3.50 3.11 6.51
CA HIS A 42 4.43 2.91 5.39
C HIS A 42 4.96 1.47 5.32
N GLN A 43 4.87 0.68 6.41
CA GLN A 43 5.20 -0.75 6.40
C GLN A 43 4.32 -1.54 5.43
N ILE A 44 3.10 -1.07 5.14
CA ILE A 44 2.18 -1.74 4.22
C ILE A 44 2.74 -1.72 2.78
N PHE A 45 3.39 -0.63 2.38
CA PHE A 45 4.09 -0.57 1.08
C PHE A 45 5.35 -1.45 1.03
N VAL A 46 5.95 -1.74 2.19
CA VAL A 46 7.10 -2.65 2.26
C VAL A 46 6.65 -4.11 2.16
N ARG A 47 5.50 -4.44 2.76
CA ARG A 47 4.82 -5.74 2.63
C ARG A 47 4.33 -5.94 1.20
N ASP A 48 3.58 -4.98 0.69
CA ASP A 48 2.93 -5.02 -0.63
C ASP A 48 3.61 -3.98 -1.54
N LYS A 49 4.66 -4.39 -2.25
CA LYS A 49 5.45 -3.52 -3.15
C LYS A 49 4.80 -3.28 -4.51
N ALA A 50 3.55 -3.70 -4.67
CA ALA A 50 2.77 -3.57 -5.89
C ALA A 50 1.29 -3.38 -5.56
N CYS A 51 0.53 -2.90 -6.54
CA CYS A 51 -0.92 -2.86 -6.45
C CYS A 51 -1.48 -4.28 -6.45
N LEU A 52 -2.21 -4.65 -5.40
CA LEU A 52 -2.80 -5.98 -5.27
C LEU A 52 -3.95 -6.25 -6.26
N HIS A 53 -4.36 -5.25 -7.04
CA HIS A 53 -5.34 -5.42 -8.11
C HIS A 53 -4.67 -5.53 -9.48
N CYS A 54 -4.01 -4.47 -9.97
CA CYS A 54 -3.45 -4.48 -11.33
C CYS A 54 -2.00 -4.99 -11.44
N GLY A 55 -1.31 -5.24 -10.32
CA GLY A 55 0.08 -5.70 -10.32
C GLY A 55 1.13 -4.61 -10.58
N LEU A 56 0.74 -3.34 -10.76
CA LEU A 56 1.70 -2.24 -10.93
C LEU A 56 2.67 -2.16 -9.74
N GLU A 57 3.97 -2.09 -10.00
CA GLU A 57 5.00 -2.07 -8.96
C GLU A 57 5.36 -0.65 -8.49
N ILE A 58 5.75 -0.54 -7.22
CA ILE A 58 6.31 0.68 -6.65
C ILE A 58 7.82 0.70 -6.89
N THR A 59 8.32 1.74 -7.56
CA THR A 59 9.75 1.86 -7.88
C THR A 59 10.45 2.95 -7.06
N LYS A 60 9.74 4.02 -6.70
CA LYS A 60 10.32 5.20 -6.02
C LYS A 60 9.32 5.89 -5.08
N TRP A 61 9.82 6.82 -4.28
CA TRP A 61 9.02 7.72 -3.44
C TRP A 61 9.06 9.13 -4.03
N ALA A 62 7.91 9.64 -4.45
CA ALA A 62 7.77 11.03 -4.83
C ALA A 62 7.63 11.91 -3.58
N ILE A 63 8.43 12.97 -3.53
CA ILE A 63 8.43 13.97 -2.45
C ILE A 63 7.59 15.16 -2.91
N PHE A 64 6.56 15.47 -2.14
CA PHE A 64 5.64 16.57 -2.37
C PHE A 64 5.89 17.70 -1.38
N GLN A 65 5.78 18.94 -1.86
CA GLN A 65 5.80 20.10 -0.99
C GLN A 65 4.61 20.06 -0.02
N GLY A 66 4.88 20.04 1.29
CA GLY A 66 3.81 20.17 2.27
C GLY A 66 3.39 21.62 2.48
N ARG A 67 2.25 21.80 3.16
CA ARG A 67 1.67 23.13 3.45
C ARG A 67 2.59 24.02 4.31
N LYS A 68 3.45 23.42 5.12
CA LYS A 68 4.46 24.14 5.93
C LYS A 68 5.81 24.00 5.25
N ARG A 69 6.58 25.09 5.19
CA ARG A 69 7.88 25.19 4.48
C ARG A 69 8.87 24.06 4.79
N ASN A 70 8.77 23.41 5.95
CA ASN A 70 9.76 22.43 6.43
C ASN A 70 9.21 21.01 6.62
N ARG A 71 8.04 20.66 6.05
CA ARG A 71 7.51 19.30 6.16
C ARG A 71 7.06 18.81 4.79
N SER A 72 7.86 17.98 4.16
CA SER A 72 7.51 17.36 2.88
C SER A 72 6.71 16.08 3.12
N LYS A 73 5.78 15.78 2.21
CA LYS A 73 5.02 14.52 2.20
C LYS A 73 5.68 13.57 1.21
N ILE A 74 5.72 12.28 1.54
CA ILE A 74 6.13 11.23 0.60
C ILE A 74 4.95 10.39 0.18
N ILE A 75 4.95 9.95 -1.08
CA ILE A 75 3.97 9.03 -1.64
C ILE A 75 4.74 8.03 -2.51
N PRO A 76 4.50 6.71 -2.39
CA PRO A 76 5.11 5.73 -3.28
C PRO A 76 4.51 5.87 -4.68
N VAL A 77 5.37 5.78 -5.70
CA VAL A 77 5.00 5.88 -7.12
C VAL A 77 5.76 4.85 -7.95
N ASN A 78 5.25 4.55 -9.14
CA ASN A 78 6.02 3.84 -10.18
C ASN A 78 6.86 4.84 -11.00
N ASP A 79 7.50 4.35 -12.07
CA ASP A 79 8.34 5.19 -12.92
C ASP A 79 7.56 6.30 -13.64
N ASP A 80 6.30 6.03 -14.00
CA ASP A 80 5.35 6.98 -14.61
C ASP A 80 4.68 7.93 -13.59
N TYR A 81 5.15 7.94 -12.33
CA TYR A 81 4.60 8.75 -11.23
C TYR A 81 3.13 8.45 -10.88
N VAL A 82 2.61 7.26 -11.21
CA VAL A 82 1.31 6.78 -10.75
C VAL A 82 1.37 6.58 -9.23
N PRO A 83 0.54 7.29 -8.44
CA PRO A 83 0.61 7.22 -6.99
C PRO A 83 -0.05 5.96 -6.43
N PHE A 84 0.52 5.46 -5.34
CA PHE A 84 -0.01 4.34 -4.58
C PHE A 84 -0.58 4.80 -3.24
N THR A 85 -1.64 4.13 -2.83
CA THR A 85 -2.43 4.41 -1.64
C THR A 85 -2.62 3.15 -0.80
N ILE A 86 -2.90 3.34 0.48
CA ILE A 86 -3.29 2.28 1.39
C ILE A 86 -4.80 2.35 1.52
N ASP A 87 -5.47 1.24 1.23
CA ASP A 87 -6.91 1.13 1.37
C ASP A 87 -7.30 -0.07 2.24
N HIS A 88 -8.54 -0.09 2.71
CA HIS A 88 -9.06 -1.20 3.48
C HIS A 88 -9.51 -2.35 2.55
N ILE A 89 -9.23 -3.60 2.94
CA ILE A 89 -9.74 -4.80 2.26
C ILE A 89 -11.27 -4.83 2.45
N ILE A 90 -11.74 -4.91 3.69
CA ILE A 90 -13.12 -4.61 4.05
C ILE A 90 -13.25 -3.11 4.30
N PRO A 91 -14.09 -2.38 3.53
CA PRO A 91 -14.34 -0.96 3.74
C PRO A 91 -14.83 -0.65 5.16
N LYS A 92 -14.41 0.51 5.69
CA LYS A 92 -14.83 0.95 7.03
C LYS A 92 -16.35 1.09 7.17
N SER A 93 -17.04 1.51 6.11
CA SER A 93 -18.51 1.60 6.05
C SER A 93 -19.21 0.25 6.21
N LYS A 94 -18.49 -0.86 5.98
CA LYS A 94 -18.98 -2.24 6.06
C LYS A 94 -18.40 -2.99 7.26
N GLY A 95 -17.94 -2.26 8.28
CA GLY A 95 -17.41 -2.85 9.52
C GLY A 95 -15.92 -3.20 9.48
N GLY A 96 -15.19 -2.77 8.44
CA GLY A 96 -13.76 -3.02 8.33
C GLY A 96 -12.93 -2.38 9.44
N ILE A 97 -12.06 -3.17 10.06
CA ILE A 97 -11.16 -2.70 11.12
C ILE A 97 -10.00 -1.87 10.56
N SER A 98 -9.49 -0.91 11.33
CA SER A 98 -8.37 -0.06 10.94
C SER A 98 -7.01 -0.63 11.35
N ASP A 99 -6.80 -1.92 11.05
CA ASP A 99 -5.59 -2.68 11.39
C ASP A 99 -4.75 -3.03 10.15
N ASN A 100 -3.46 -3.32 10.35
CA ASN A 100 -2.53 -3.73 9.30
C ASN A 100 -3.00 -4.97 8.51
N SER A 101 -3.71 -5.88 9.16
CA SER A 101 -4.32 -7.06 8.50
C SER A 101 -5.41 -6.70 7.50
N ASN A 102 -6.13 -5.59 7.70
CA ASN A 102 -7.21 -5.14 6.83
C ASN A 102 -6.77 -4.03 5.86
N TYR A 103 -5.48 -3.72 5.78
CA TYR A 103 -4.96 -2.76 4.80
C TYR A 103 -4.35 -3.48 3.61
N GLN A 104 -4.40 -2.84 2.44
CA GLN A 104 -3.77 -3.30 1.20
C GLN A 104 -3.22 -2.13 0.39
N THR A 105 -2.16 -2.37 -0.40
CA THR A 105 -1.64 -1.38 -1.36
C THR A 105 -2.43 -1.43 -2.67
N LEU A 106 -2.95 -0.27 -3.10
CA LEU A 106 -3.57 -0.07 -4.41
C LEU A 106 -2.96 1.13 -5.13
N CYS A 107 -2.84 1.07 -6.46
CA CYS A 107 -2.62 2.30 -7.22
C CYS A 107 -3.85 3.20 -7.14
N TYR A 108 -3.67 4.49 -7.38
CA TYR A 108 -4.72 5.49 -7.26
C TYR A 108 -5.96 5.16 -8.09
N ASP A 109 -5.79 4.72 -9.33
CA ASP A 109 -6.89 4.39 -10.22
C ASP A 109 -7.68 3.16 -9.74
N CYS A 110 -6.98 2.14 -9.25
CA CYS A 110 -7.62 0.94 -8.69
C CYS A 110 -8.36 1.28 -7.39
N ASN A 111 -7.77 2.11 -6.55
CA ASN A 111 -8.39 2.55 -5.31
C ASN A 111 -9.72 3.31 -5.58
N ILE A 112 -9.73 4.20 -6.57
CA ILE A 112 -10.95 4.90 -6.99
C ILE A 112 -12.01 3.92 -7.50
N LYS A 113 -11.61 2.95 -8.33
CA LYS A 113 -12.55 1.95 -8.89
C LYS A 113 -13.13 1.02 -7.83
N LYS A 114 -12.33 0.70 -6.80
CA LYS A 114 -12.75 -0.11 -5.66
C LYS A 114 -13.85 0.59 -4.87
N ASP A 115 -13.66 1.87 -4.54
CA ASP A 115 -14.60 2.63 -3.74
C ASP A 115 -14.95 1.89 -2.43
N ASP A 116 -16.22 1.72 -2.09
CA ASP A 116 -16.69 0.98 -0.92
C ASP A 116 -17.05 -0.49 -1.24
N LYS A 117 -16.60 -1.05 -2.37
CA LYS A 117 -16.92 -2.42 -2.78
C LYS A 117 -16.10 -3.43 -1.96
N LEU A 118 -16.78 -4.53 -1.58
CA LEU A 118 -16.17 -5.70 -0.95
C LEU A 118 -15.49 -6.59 -1.99
N GLU A 119 -16.18 -6.79 -3.11
CA GLU A 119 -15.70 -7.58 -4.23
C GLU A 119 -14.87 -6.69 -5.15
N PHE A 120 -13.61 -6.55 -4.81
CA PHE A 120 -12.61 -5.97 -5.72
C PHE A 120 -11.69 -7.10 -6.19
N THR A 121 -12.16 -7.86 -7.17
CA THR A 121 -11.47 -9.03 -7.72
C THR A 121 -10.16 -8.62 -8.38
N CYS A 122 -9.04 -9.19 -7.95
CA CYS A 122 -7.76 -9.01 -8.62
C CYS A 122 -7.80 -9.69 -10.00
N PRO A 123 -7.51 -9.00 -11.13
CA PRO A 123 -7.43 -9.61 -12.46
C PRO A 123 -6.36 -10.72 -12.60
N LEU A 124 -5.45 -10.89 -11.63
CA LEU A 124 -4.47 -11.99 -11.61
C LEU A 124 -5.06 -13.33 -11.13
N ASN A 125 -6.39 -13.45 -11.06
CA ASN A 125 -7.09 -14.73 -10.86
C ASN A 125 -6.74 -15.45 -9.55
N TYR A 126 -6.61 -14.70 -8.47
CA TYR A 126 -6.67 -15.25 -7.11
C TYR A 126 -8.03 -14.86 -6.53
N GLN A 127 -8.79 -15.87 -6.12
CA GLN A 127 -10.18 -15.80 -5.69
C GLN A 127 -10.46 -14.63 -4.74
N THR A 128 -11.67 -14.09 -4.91
CA THR A 128 -12.33 -13.11 -4.04
C THR A 128 -12.04 -13.41 -2.57
N LEU A 129 -11.52 -12.40 -1.85
CA LEU A 129 -11.09 -12.43 -0.43
C LEU A 129 -9.64 -12.91 -0.18
N CYS A 130 -8.65 -12.03 -0.38
CA CYS A 130 -7.33 -12.19 0.24
C CYS A 130 -7.44 -12.00 1.78
N TYR A 131 -7.88 -13.04 2.49
CA TYR A 131 -7.77 -13.16 3.95
C TYR A 131 -6.64 -14.07 4.43
N ASP A 132 -5.84 -14.67 3.55
CA ASP A 132 -4.60 -15.37 3.95
C ASP A 132 -3.59 -15.44 2.80
N CYS A 133 -2.69 -14.45 2.72
CA CYS A 133 -1.51 -14.56 1.86
C CYS A 133 -0.39 -15.28 2.60
N ASN A 134 -0.55 -16.60 2.79
CA ASN A 134 0.55 -17.49 3.14
C ASN A 134 1.29 -17.85 1.84
N ILE A 135 2.16 -16.94 1.39
CA ILE A 135 2.96 -17.10 0.17
C ILE A 135 3.82 -18.36 0.33
N LYS A 136 3.47 -19.43 -0.39
CA LYS A 136 4.46 -20.37 -0.92
C LYS A 136 4.47 -20.25 -2.44
N LYS A 137 5.58 -19.69 -2.94
CA LYS A 137 5.96 -19.80 -4.32
C LYS A 137 6.06 -21.29 -4.67
N ASP A 138 5.61 -21.60 -5.88
CA ASP A 138 5.90 -22.82 -6.62
C ASP A 138 5.32 -24.10 -6.01
N ASP A 139 4.12 -24.48 -6.44
CA ASP A 139 3.95 -25.73 -7.20
C ASP A 139 2.50 -25.88 -7.68
N LYS A 140 2.38 -26.40 -8.91
CA LYS A 140 1.13 -26.76 -9.60
C LYS A 140 0.24 -27.58 -8.66
N LEU A 141 -1.06 -27.28 -8.56
CA LEU A 141 -2.07 -28.30 -8.23
C LEU A 141 -3.49 -27.81 -8.60
N GLU A 142 -4.20 -28.69 -9.30
CA GLU A 142 -5.59 -28.60 -9.73
C GLU A 142 -6.53 -28.48 -8.51
N PHE A 143 -7.54 -27.61 -8.60
CA PHE A 143 -8.54 -27.44 -7.56
C PHE A 143 -9.83 -28.20 -7.95
N THR A 144 -10.13 -29.29 -7.25
CA THR A 144 -11.46 -29.90 -7.24
C THR A 144 -12.28 -29.40 -6.06
N SER A 145 -13.46 -28.85 -6.39
CA SER A 145 -14.72 -28.91 -5.63
C SER A 145 -14.93 -27.90 -4.47
N PRO A 146 -16.18 -27.70 -3.98
CA PRO A 146 -16.96 -26.48 -4.21
C PRO A 146 -17.22 -25.67 -2.92
N LEU A 147 -17.58 -24.39 -3.10
CA LEU A 147 -17.92 -23.44 -2.03
C LEU A 147 -19.16 -23.89 -1.21
N PRO A 148 -19.19 -23.64 0.12
CA PRO A 148 -20.39 -23.88 0.91
C PRO A 148 -21.43 -22.77 0.67
N GLU A 149 -22.69 -23.18 0.52
CA GLU A 149 -23.84 -22.29 0.44
C GLU A 149 -24.06 -21.59 1.79
N VAL A 150 -24.20 -20.26 1.73
CA VAL A 150 -24.57 -19.42 2.88
C VAL A 150 -26.09 -19.53 3.06
N GLN A 151 -26.54 -19.96 4.25
CA GLN A 151 -27.93 -19.91 4.70
C GLN A 151 -28.28 -18.55 5.31
#